data_AF-A0AAU7VKG5-F1
#
_entry.id   AF-A0AAU7VKG5-F1
#
_cell.length_a   1.000
_cell.length_b   1.000
_cell.length_c   1.000
_cell.angle_alpha   90.00
_cell.angle_beta   90.00
_cell.angle_gamma   90.00
#
_symmetry.space_group_name_H-M   'P 1'
#
loop_
_entity.id
_entity.type
_entity.pdbx_description
1 polymer ?
#
loop_
_entity_poly.entity_id
_entity_poly.type
_entity_poly.pdbx_seq_one_letter_code
_entity_poly.pdbx_strand_id
1 'polypeptide(L)'
;MKKTRNSNKNYNNKKRGHKPSLKKETIEANCIDYDSEGKGIISYNNQQIPIPNLLKGETAKIEIIKKGKFIIGKILKVIKPSPKRIKAKCKHYEKCGGCQLQHISYDDQAQLKQSLVERLMNPLAKQTLSLRWTTPMTIATKYTLHTPTKTKR
;
A
#
# COMPACT_ATOMS: atom_id res chain seq x y z
N MET A 1 -58.26 30.13 4.86
CA MET A 1 -57.46 28.92 4.50
C MET A 1 -56.64 29.28 3.26
N LYS A 2 -55.31 29.20 3.17
CA LYS A 2 -54.35 28.19 3.62
C LYS A 2 -53.03 28.87 4.04
N LYS A 3 -52.42 28.32 5.09
CA LYS A 3 -51.20 28.78 5.75
C LYS A 3 -50.00 28.86 4.79
N THR A 4 -49.26 29.96 4.90
CA THR A 4 -47.86 30.14 4.50
C THR A 4 -46.99 28.99 4.99
N ARG A 5 -46.21 28.35 4.10
CA ARG A 5 -45.13 27.43 4.49
C ARG A 5 -43.80 28.01 4.06
N ASN A 6 -43.29 28.90 4.91
CA ASN A 6 -41.90 29.34 4.91
C ASN A 6 -41.03 28.14 5.32
N SER A 7 -40.22 27.60 4.40
CA SER A 7 -39.34 26.46 4.66
C SER A 7 -37.90 26.94 4.86
N ASN A 8 -37.69 27.60 6.00
CA ASN A 8 -36.37 27.99 6.47
C ASN A 8 -35.60 26.74 6.94
N LYS A 9 -34.84 26.09 6.04
CA LYS A 9 -33.87 25.05 6.42
C LYS A 9 -32.58 25.74 6.88
N ASN A 10 -32.52 25.99 8.18
CA ASN A 10 -31.31 26.38 8.87
C ASN A 10 -30.32 25.20 8.89
N TYR A 11 -29.30 25.25 8.03
CA TYR A 11 -28.20 24.29 8.06
C TYR A 11 -27.28 24.63 9.24
N ASN A 12 -27.53 23.97 10.38
CA ASN A 12 -26.71 24.09 11.58
C ASN A 12 -25.23 23.79 11.28
N ASN A 13 -24.42 24.84 11.32
CA ASN A 13 -22.98 24.80 11.15
C ASN A 13 -22.33 24.23 12.42
N LYS A 14 -22.23 22.89 12.51
CA LYS A 14 -21.49 22.21 13.59
C LYS A 14 -20.02 22.57 13.49
N LYS A 15 -19.55 23.42 14.41
CA LYS A 15 -18.13 23.75 14.64
C LYS A 15 -17.34 22.44 14.77
N ARG A 16 -16.47 22.17 13.80
CA ARG A 16 -15.59 21.00 13.79
C ARG A 16 -14.49 21.24 14.83
N GLY A 17 -14.52 20.48 15.92
CA GLY A 17 -13.51 20.54 16.96
C GLY A 17 -12.09 20.38 16.41
N HIS A 18 -11.15 21.12 17.00
CA HIS A 18 -9.73 21.07 16.70
C HIS A 18 -9.21 19.64 16.90
N LYS A 19 -8.94 18.92 15.80
CA LYS A 19 -8.29 17.60 15.88
C LYS A 19 -6.89 17.80 16.45
N PRO A 20 -6.46 16.98 17.42
CA PRO A 20 -5.10 17.06 17.95
C PRO A 20 -4.10 16.90 16.81
N SER A 21 -3.14 17.83 16.75
CA SER A 21 -2.07 17.87 15.77
C SER A 21 -1.25 16.59 15.88
N LEU A 22 -1.38 15.72 14.88
CA LEU A 22 -0.53 14.54 14.74
C LEU A 22 0.92 15.01 14.63
N LYS A 23 1.80 14.52 15.51
CA LYS A 23 3.24 14.77 15.38
C LYS A 23 3.71 14.14 14.07
N LYS A 24 4.32 14.96 13.22
CA LYS A 24 4.82 14.60 11.90
C LYS A 24 6.32 14.80 11.90
N GLU A 25 7.07 13.74 11.63
CA GLU A 25 8.52 13.75 11.54
C GLU A 25 8.90 13.28 10.15
N THR A 26 9.91 13.89 9.52
CA THR A 26 10.40 13.46 8.20
C THR A 26 11.77 12.85 8.37
N ILE A 27 11.95 11.64 7.82
CA ILE A 27 13.21 10.91 7.88
C ILE A 27 13.58 10.37 6.50
N GLU A 28 14.87 10.08 6.31
CA GLU A 28 15.38 9.32 5.19
C GLU A 28 15.71 7.91 5.68
N ALA A 29 15.13 6.89 5.05
CA ALA A 29 15.36 5.50 5.44
C ALA A 29 15.41 4.57 4.22
N ASN A 30 16.11 3.45 4.41
CA ASN A 30 16.17 2.35 3.46
C ASN A 30 15.14 1.27 3.85
N CYS A 31 14.49 0.69 2.84
CA CYS A 31 13.60 -0.45 3.02
C CYS A 31 14.39 -1.75 3.26
N ILE A 32 14.18 -2.35 4.42
CA ILE A 32 14.90 -3.56 4.87
C ILE A 32 14.20 -4.81 4.33
N ASP A 33 12.89 -4.90 4.51
CA ASP A 33 12.12 -6.08 4.11
C ASP A 33 10.65 -5.73 3.85
N TYR A 34 9.79 -6.73 3.67
CA TYR A 34 8.35 -6.55 3.50
C TYR A 34 7.54 -7.09 4.67
N ASP A 35 6.41 -6.45 4.92
CA ASP A 35 5.33 -6.94 5.77
C ASP A 35 4.49 -8.00 5.04
N SER A 36 3.61 -8.69 5.75
CA SER A 36 2.71 -9.73 5.22
C SER A 36 1.79 -9.21 4.11
N GLU A 37 1.47 -7.91 4.12
CA GLU A 37 0.69 -7.24 3.08
C GLU A 37 1.54 -6.73 1.90
N GLY A 38 2.85 -6.97 1.91
CA GLY A 38 3.77 -6.48 0.89
C GLY A 38 4.13 -5.00 1.02
N LYS A 39 3.88 -4.39 2.19
CA LYS A 39 4.36 -3.03 2.52
C LYS A 39 5.85 -3.09 2.87
N GLY A 40 6.64 -2.12 2.46
CA GLY A 40 8.05 -2.05 2.81
C GLY A 40 8.24 -1.70 4.30
N ILE A 41 9.16 -2.36 4.97
CA ILE A 41 9.49 -2.15 6.38
C ILE A 41 10.76 -1.31 6.48
N ILE A 42 10.70 -0.26 7.30
CA ILE A 42 11.88 0.48 7.74
C ILE A 42 12.12 0.27 9.23
N SER A 43 13.37 0.42 9.67
CA SER A 43 13.71 0.50 11.09
C SER A 43 13.78 1.96 11.52
N TYR A 44 13.00 2.34 12.53
CA TYR A 44 13.03 3.66 13.15
C TYR A 44 12.82 3.53 14.66
N ASN A 45 13.71 4.11 15.47
CA ASN A 45 13.64 4.07 16.94
C ASN A 45 13.42 2.65 17.51
N ASN A 46 14.16 1.66 16.99
CA ASN A 46 14.02 0.23 17.33
C ASN A 46 12.62 -0.36 17.07
N GLN A 47 11.81 0.30 16.25
CA GLN A 47 10.50 -0.17 15.82
C GLN A 47 10.48 -0.37 14.30
N GLN A 48 9.78 -1.41 13.85
CA GLN A 48 9.53 -1.66 12.45
C GLN A 48 8.28 -0.91 12.01
N ILE A 49 8.42 -0.01 11.03
CA ILE A 49 7.31 0.77 10.50
C ILE A 49 6.99 0.28 9.10
N PRO A 50 5.75 -0.19 8.84
CA PRO A 50 5.31 -0.55 7.51
C PRO A 50 4.95 0.70 6.70
N ILE A 51 5.44 0.75 5.46
CA ILE A 51 5.32 1.86 4.54
C ILE A 51 4.72 1.35 3.22
N PRO A 52 3.55 1.87 2.81
CA PRO A 52 2.95 1.49 1.54
C PRO A 52 3.79 2.03 0.36
N ASN A 53 3.85 1.27 -0.73
CA ASN A 53 4.56 1.59 -1.97
C ASN A 53 6.10 1.76 -1.84
N LEU A 54 6.71 1.22 -0.78
CA LEU A 54 8.16 1.18 -0.62
C LEU A 54 8.68 -0.21 -0.97
N LEU A 55 9.69 -0.30 -1.85
CA LEU A 55 10.31 -1.57 -2.23
C LEU A 55 11.64 -1.80 -1.50
N LYS A 56 11.97 -3.07 -1.28
CA LYS A 56 13.25 -3.50 -0.69
C LYS A 56 14.44 -2.97 -1.50
N GLY A 57 15.41 -2.40 -0.80
CA GLY A 57 16.58 -1.76 -1.40
C GLY A 57 16.35 -0.33 -1.91
N GLU A 58 15.15 0.24 -1.73
CA GLU A 58 14.87 1.64 -2.02
C GLU A 58 15.20 2.55 -0.85
N THR A 59 15.66 3.76 -1.18
CA THR A 59 15.82 4.84 -0.21
C THR A 59 14.80 5.94 -0.49
N ALA A 60 14.04 6.33 0.52
CA ALA A 60 12.99 7.34 0.37
C ALA A 60 12.94 8.29 1.58
N LYS A 61 12.50 9.53 1.31
CA LYS A 61 12.02 10.48 2.32
C LYS A 61 10.62 10.08 2.74
N ILE A 62 10.45 9.83 4.03
CA ILE A 62 9.24 9.30 4.63
C ILE A 62 8.78 10.26 5.73
N GLU A 63 7.50 10.63 5.68
CA GLU A 63 6.80 11.31 6.76
C GLU A 63 6.23 10.24 7.70
N ILE A 64 6.70 10.22 8.94
CA ILE A 64 6.16 9.39 10.02
C ILE A 64 4.99 10.12 10.65
N ILE A 65 3.84 9.44 10.68
CA ILE A 65 2.59 9.92 11.26
C ILE A 65 2.19 8.99 12.40
N LYS A 66 2.28 9.48 13.64
CA LYS A 66 1.86 8.73 14.83
C LYS A 66 0.37 8.92 15.08
N LYS A 67 -0.43 7.85 14.95
CA LYS A 67 -1.88 7.83 15.21
C LYS A 67 -2.18 6.94 16.41
N GLY A 68 -2.21 7.54 17.60
CA GLY A 68 -2.45 6.82 18.85
C GLY A 68 -1.33 5.81 19.13
N LYS A 69 -1.67 4.52 19.16
CA LYS A 69 -0.72 3.40 19.34
C LYS A 69 0.00 2.99 18.05
N PHE A 70 -0.53 3.36 16.89
CA PHE A 70 0.00 2.93 15.59
C PHE A 70 0.88 4.02 14.98
N ILE A 71 1.96 3.59 14.31
CA ILE A 71 2.85 4.46 13.55
C ILE A 71 2.71 4.07 12.08
N ILE A 72 2.41 5.05 11.24
CA ILE A 72 2.25 4.86 9.79
C ILE A 72 3.24 5.77 9.09
N GLY A 73 4.01 5.22 8.14
CA GLY A 73 4.86 6.01 7.25
C GLY A 73 4.16 6.35 5.95
N LYS A 74 4.40 7.55 5.43
CA LYS A 74 4.00 7.97 4.09
C LYS A 74 5.23 8.42 3.31
N ILE A 75 5.41 7.90 2.10
CA ILE A 75 6.49 8.33 1.22
C ILE A 75 6.19 9.77 0.74
N LEU A 76 7.13 10.68 0.95
CA LEU A 76 7.13 12.02 0.38
C LEU A 76 7.86 12.04 -0.96
N LYS A 77 9.04 11.41 -1.02
CA LYS A 77 9.88 11.36 -2.22
C LYS A 77 10.77 10.12 -2.20
N VAL A 78 10.84 9.40 -3.31
CA VAL A 78 11.84 8.33 -3.48
C VAL A 78 13.15 8.98 -3.92
N ILE A 79 14.23 8.74 -3.17
CA ILE A 79 15.57 9.27 -3.47
C ILE A 79 16.28 8.31 -4.43
N LYS A 80 16.27 7.01 -4.09
CA LYS A 80 16.90 5.95 -4.87
C LYS A 80 15.85 4.87 -5.17
N PRO A 81 15.27 4.86 -6.38
CA PRO A 81 14.32 3.82 -6.76
C PRO A 81 15.04 2.48 -6.98
N SER A 82 14.32 1.39 -6.76
CA SER A 82 14.82 0.03 -6.97
C SER A 82 14.69 -0.29 -8.46
N PRO A 83 15.62 -1.08 -9.04
CA PRO A 83 15.50 -1.55 -10.41
C PRO A 83 14.23 -2.37 -10.66
N LYS A 84 13.64 -2.93 -9.59
CA LYS A 84 12.40 -3.73 -9.63
C LYS A 84 11.13 -2.89 -9.76
N ARG A 85 11.24 -1.57 -9.61
CA ARG A 85 10.08 -0.65 -9.66
C ARG A 85 9.59 -0.49 -11.09
N ILE A 86 8.30 -0.70 -11.29
CA ILE A 86 7.62 -0.46 -12.57
C ILE A 86 6.49 0.54 -12.41
N LYS A 87 6.08 1.17 -13.51
CA LYS A 87 4.88 2.00 -13.54
C LYS A 87 3.64 1.11 -13.48
N ALA A 88 2.78 1.35 -12.49
CA ALA A 88 1.54 0.60 -12.35
C ALA A 88 0.66 0.74 -13.61
N LYS A 89 0.11 -0.39 -14.08
CA LYS A 89 -0.74 -0.43 -15.28
C LYS A 89 -2.08 0.27 -15.06
N CYS A 90 -2.62 0.22 -13.84
CA CYS A 90 -3.89 0.85 -13.50
C CYS A 90 -3.72 2.35 -13.20
N LYS A 91 -4.47 3.20 -13.91
CA LYS A 91 -4.51 4.66 -13.69
C LYS A 91 -5.02 5.06 -12.29
N HIS A 92 -5.82 4.19 -11.67
CA HIS A 92 -6.41 4.43 -10.35
C HIS A 92 -5.61 3.81 -9.21
N TYR A 93 -4.44 3.22 -9.48
CA TYR A 93 -3.64 2.48 -8.51
C TYR A 93 -3.44 3.23 -7.18
N GLU A 94 -3.08 4.51 -7.25
CA GLU A 94 -2.80 5.32 -6.06
C GLU A 94 -4.04 5.67 -5.22
N LYS A 95 -5.25 5.59 -5.80
CA LYS A 95 -6.50 6.03 -5.16
C LYS A 95 -7.42 4.88 -4.78
N CYS A 96 -7.46 3.83 -5.59
CA CYS A 96 -8.41 2.74 -5.48
C CYS A 96 -8.08 1.77 -4.33
N GLY A 97 -6.79 1.55 -4.04
CA GLY A 97 -6.36 0.64 -2.97
C GLY A 97 -6.64 -0.85 -3.21
N GLY A 98 -7.31 -1.20 -4.31
CA GLY A 98 -7.63 -2.60 -4.65
C GLY A 98 -6.45 -3.45 -5.08
N CYS A 99 -5.33 -2.84 -5.46
CA CYS A 99 -4.09 -3.57 -5.78
C CYS A 99 -2.92 -2.97 -5.01
N GLN A 100 -2.13 -3.82 -4.35
CA GLN A 100 -1.04 -3.41 -3.47
C GLN A 100 0.33 -3.47 -4.15
N LEU A 101 0.51 -4.33 -5.16
CA LEU A 101 1.82 -4.67 -5.72
C LEU A 101 2.01 -4.30 -7.21
N GLN A 102 1.13 -3.50 -7.83
CA GLN A 102 1.31 -3.17 -9.26
C GLN A 102 2.54 -2.30 -9.55
N HIS A 103 3.22 -1.78 -8.52
CA HIS A 103 4.43 -0.98 -8.63
C HIS A 103 5.72 -1.82 -8.73
N ILE A 104 5.61 -3.15 -8.74
CA ILE A 104 6.72 -4.11 -8.87
C ILE A 104 6.43 -5.11 -10.01
N SER A 105 7.48 -5.61 -10.68
CA SER A 105 7.35 -6.57 -11.79
C SER A 105 6.64 -7.85 -11.36
N TYR A 106 5.99 -8.57 -12.29
CA TYR A 106 5.26 -9.79 -11.95
C TYR A 106 6.18 -10.89 -11.37
N ASP A 107 7.38 -11.03 -11.94
CA ASP A 107 8.35 -12.03 -11.48
C ASP A 107 8.81 -11.72 -10.06
N ASP A 108 9.05 -10.43 -9.77
CA ASP A 108 9.40 -9.98 -8.43
C ASP A 108 8.23 -10.08 -7.44
N GLN A 109 6.97 -9.93 -7.90
CA GLN A 109 5.79 -10.21 -7.06
C GLN A 109 5.72 -11.67 -6.66
N ALA A 110 6.02 -12.59 -7.58
CA ALA A 110 6.07 -14.01 -7.29
C ALA A 110 7.17 -14.30 -6.26
N GLN A 111 8.39 -13.80 -6.46
CA GLN A 111 9.49 -13.94 -5.51
C GLN A 111 9.14 -13.40 -4.11
N LEU A 112 8.49 -12.22 -4.05
CA LEU A 112 8.03 -11.65 -2.79
C LEU A 112 7.08 -12.61 -2.07
N LYS A 113 6.05 -13.11 -2.77
CA LYS A 113 5.08 -14.05 -2.18
C LYS A 113 5.74 -15.35 -1.72
N GLN A 114 6.67 -15.89 -2.51
CA GLN A 114 7.43 -17.08 -2.15
C GLN A 114 8.20 -16.89 -0.85
N SER A 115 8.96 -15.79 -0.74
CA SER A 115 9.71 -15.44 0.47
C SER A 115 8.80 -15.24 1.69
N LEU A 116 7.60 -14.68 1.50
CA LEU A 116 6.62 -14.53 2.58
C LEU A 116 6.13 -15.88 3.08
N VAL A 117 5.79 -16.80 2.17
CA VAL A 117 5.33 -18.15 2.54
C VAL A 117 6.45 -18.93 3.23
N GLU A 118 7.68 -18.89 2.72
CA GLU A 118 8.85 -19.49 3.38
C GLU A 118 9.02 -18.96 4.80
N ARG A 119 8.97 -17.63 4.97
CA ARG A 119 9.11 -17.00 6.29
C ARG A 119 8.01 -17.42 7.26
N LEU A 120 6.79 -17.65 6.78
CA LEU A 120 5.67 -18.11 7.60
C LEU A 120 5.74 -19.61 7.92
N MET A 121 6.25 -20.44 7.00
CA MET A 121 6.30 -21.89 7.16
C MET A 121 7.54 -22.37 7.93
N ASN A 122 8.68 -21.70 7.78
CA ASN A 122 9.94 -22.10 8.42
C ASN A 122 9.85 -22.26 9.94
N PRO A 123 9.17 -21.38 10.71
CA PRO A 123 9.02 -21.56 12.15
C PRO A 123 8.14 -22.77 12.54
N LEU A 124 7.24 -23.19 11.64
CA LEU A 124 6.33 -24.31 11.88
C LEU A 124 6.97 -25.65 11.48
N ALA A 125 7.87 -25.62 10.49
CA ALA A 125 8.57 -26.79 10.02
C ALA A 125 9.72 -27.14 10.98
N LYS A 126 9.78 -28.39 11.45
CA LYS A 126 10.90 -28.92 12.25
C LYS A 126 12.22 -29.02 11.46
N GLN A 127 12.20 -28.70 10.16
CA GLN A 127 13.32 -28.75 9.22
C GLN A 127 13.23 -27.56 8.26
N THR A 128 14.36 -27.16 7.67
CA THR A 128 14.38 -26.11 6.64
C THR A 128 13.64 -26.60 5.41
N LEU A 129 12.49 -25.99 5.12
CA LEU A 129 11.60 -26.41 4.05
C LEU A 129 12.13 -25.85 2.72
N SER A 130 12.74 -26.70 1.89
CA SER A 130 13.00 -26.34 0.49
C SER A 130 11.69 -26.47 -0.28
N LEU A 131 10.93 -25.38 -0.34
CA LEU A 131 9.70 -25.34 -1.13
C LEU A 131 10.07 -25.37 -2.61
N ARG A 132 9.66 -26.44 -3.31
CA ARG A 132 9.78 -26.52 -4.76
C ARG A 132 8.74 -25.61 -5.40
N TRP A 133 9.12 -24.36 -5.61
CA TRP A 133 8.29 -23.38 -6.29
C TRP A 133 8.10 -23.74 -7.75
N THR A 134 6.84 -23.91 -8.15
CA THR A 134 6.50 -23.99 -9.57
C THR A 134 6.69 -22.61 -10.20
N THR A 135 7.11 -22.58 -11.47
CA THR A 135 7.21 -21.33 -12.22
C THR A 135 5.87 -20.59 -12.17
N PRO A 136 5.86 -19.30 -11.80
CA PRO A 136 4.62 -18.54 -11.76
C PRO A 136 4.02 -18.50 -13.16
N MET A 137 2.69 -18.56 -13.22
CA MET A 137 1.96 -18.64 -14.47
C MET A 137 2.24 -17.38 -15.31
N THR A 138 3.09 -17.50 -16.33
CA THR A 138 3.38 -16.38 -17.23
C THR A 138 2.10 -16.10 -18.00
N ILE A 139 1.46 -14.95 -17.75
CA ILE A 139 0.29 -14.52 -18.52
C ILE A 139 0.79 -14.07 -19.90
N ALA A 140 1.22 -15.03 -20.72
CA ALA A 140 1.35 -14.86 -22.14
C ALA A 140 -0.07 -14.89 -22.72
N THR A 141 -0.70 -13.71 -22.77
CA THR A 141 -1.88 -13.39 -23.59
C THR A 141 -3.20 -14.10 -23.26
N LYS A 142 -4.31 -13.34 -23.23
CA LYS A 142 -5.73 -13.79 -23.14
C LYS A 142 -6.33 -14.10 -21.76
N TYR A 143 -6.15 -13.22 -20.78
CA TYR A 143 -7.25 -12.97 -19.84
C TYR A 143 -7.63 -11.50 -19.94
N THR A 144 -8.33 -11.16 -21.01
CA THR A 144 -9.02 -9.88 -21.19
C THR A 144 -9.97 -9.72 -20.01
N LEU A 145 -9.56 -8.91 -19.04
CA LEU A 145 -10.49 -8.30 -18.11
C LEU A 145 -11.54 -7.59 -18.95
N HIS A 146 -12.79 -8.01 -18.77
CA HIS A 146 -14.03 -7.39 -19.23
C HIS A 146 -13.82 -6.03 -19.92
N THR A 147 -13.92 -5.99 -21.25
CA THR A 147 -14.01 -4.72 -21.98
C THR A 147 -15.20 -3.93 -21.44
N PRO A 148 -15.07 -2.62 -21.17
CA PRO A 148 -16.22 -1.82 -20.77
C PRO A 148 -17.27 -1.93 -21.88
N THR A 149 -18.49 -2.28 -21.50
CA THR A 149 -19.66 -2.31 -22.39
C THR A 149 -19.75 -0.96 -23.08
N LYS A 150 -19.69 -0.95 -24.43
CA LYS A 150 -20.05 0.21 -25.24
C LYS A 150 -21.50 0.56 -24.89
N THR A 151 -21.73 1.57 -24.05
CA THR A 151 -23.00 2.27 -23.98
C THR A 151 -23.18 2.99 -25.31
N LYS A 152 -23.91 2.36 -26.24
CA LYS A 152 -24.45 3.03 -27.42
C LYS A 152 -25.42 4.11 -26.92
N ARG A 153 -25.13 5.36 -27.28
CA ARG A 153 -26.13 6.44 -27.35
C ARG A 153 -27.02 6.22 -28.56
#